data_AF-A0A644X4Y0-F1
#
_entry.id   AF-A0A644X4Y0-F1
#
_cell.length_a   1.000
_cell.length_b   1.000
_cell.length_c   1.000
_cell.angle_alpha   90.00
_cell.angle_beta   90.00
_cell.angle_gamma   90.00
#
_symmetry.space_group_name_H-M   'P 1'
#
loop_
_entity.id
_entity.type
_entity.pdbx_description
1 polymer ?
#
loop_
_entity_poly.entity_id
_entity_poly.type
_entity_poly.pdbx_seq_one_letter_code
_entity_poly.pdbx_strand_id
1 'polypeptide(L)'
;MKNKLRCLAAASLLSALCLFLSGCAGLKPETAEDLYSLPSLPAEYRELEASINALIEEGAEYAAPTSGSNIQPVQLVDLDGDGQEEALAFMRKPNEEKPLKIYIFSASNGSYHRSAVIEGSGSAIFSIVYSDFDGDGYTELAVGWKTASEMQALTIYTLRGQQPEELLRTTYVKYVLTDLDADGRSELVAFRADTEGMGVAERYVWQDGTMALKSSCKISVTMAELSNLGRVVSGALQDGTPALFVVGVSDSTTAVTDILVDRDGELDNIVLSDITGMSTEIARFLSLYPTDINGDKTTEAPVPALIAMSEGGQGYYRIEWRGYDSSGASTRVASTYHDVEDGWYLVLPESWLNQVVVRRDSGPEEATVTFSYRDDTGTREFLKISAVTGSSREIKAVRGGRFILSRRAETVYSAELMPEANNAWLLSMTEDELRTAFSLITGEWLAGDN
;
A
#
# COMPACT_ATOMS: atom_id res chain seq x y z
N MET A 1 -30.85 20.18 -76.76
CA MET A 1 -30.20 18.90 -76.36
C MET A 1 -29.31 19.02 -75.11
N LYS A 2 -28.60 20.13 -74.87
CA LYS A 2 -27.70 20.29 -73.70
C LYS A 2 -28.37 20.27 -72.32
N ASN A 3 -29.62 20.72 -72.18
CA ASN A 3 -30.33 20.71 -70.88
C ASN A 3 -30.88 19.32 -70.49
N LYS A 4 -31.22 18.47 -71.46
CA LYS A 4 -31.66 17.08 -71.16
C LYS A 4 -30.48 16.20 -70.70
N LEU A 5 -29.27 16.40 -71.25
CA LEU A 5 -28.07 15.70 -70.79
C LEU A 5 -27.65 16.11 -69.37
N ARG A 6 -27.86 17.38 -68.98
CA ARG A 6 -27.54 17.85 -67.61
C ARG A 6 -28.51 17.31 -66.55
N CYS A 7 -29.81 17.19 -66.86
CA CYS A 7 -30.76 16.54 -65.97
C CYS A 7 -30.51 15.04 -65.81
N LEU A 8 -30.11 14.35 -66.89
CA LEU A 8 -29.73 12.93 -66.83
C LEU A 8 -28.44 12.73 -66.02
N ALA A 9 -27.42 13.56 -66.22
CA ALA A 9 -26.19 13.50 -65.44
C ALA A 9 -26.41 13.82 -63.94
N ALA A 10 -27.27 14.79 -63.62
CA ALA A 10 -27.61 15.11 -62.23
C ALA A 10 -28.42 13.99 -61.56
N ALA A 11 -29.34 13.33 -62.28
CA ALA A 11 -30.08 12.18 -61.76
C ALA A 11 -29.17 10.95 -61.55
N SER A 12 -28.20 10.73 -62.45
CA SER A 12 -27.20 9.67 -62.28
C SER A 12 -26.24 9.93 -61.11
N LEU A 13 -25.86 11.19 -60.88
CA LEU A 13 -25.01 11.57 -59.75
C LEU A 13 -25.74 11.49 -58.40
N LEU A 14 -27.04 11.85 -58.38
CA LEU A 14 -27.87 11.72 -57.17
C LEU A 14 -28.14 10.25 -56.83
N SER A 15 -28.35 9.40 -57.84
CA SER A 15 -28.54 7.96 -57.65
C SER A 15 -27.26 7.23 -57.23
N ALA A 16 -26.09 7.70 -57.68
CA ALA A 16 -24.80 7.21 -57.19
C ALA A 16 -24.52 7.66 -55.75
N LEU A 17 -24.90 8.89 -55.37
CA LEU A 17 -24.73 9.40 -54.01
C LEU A 17 -25.64 8.67 -53.00
N CYS A 18 -26.84 8.24 -53.40
CA CYS A 18 -27.71 7.41 -52.57
C CYS A 18 -27.15 5.98 -52.33
N LEU A 19 -26.31 5.45 -53.23
CA LEU A 19 -25.66 4.14 -53.07
C LEU A 19 -24.45 4.19 -52.13
N PHE A 20 -23.81 5.36 -51.95
CA PHE A 20 -22.73 5.55 -50.97
C PHE A 20 -23.23 5.91 -49.57
N LEU A 21 -24.52 6.23 -49.40
CA LEU A 21 -25.16 6.45 -48.11
C LEU A 21 -25.86 5.20 -47.55
N SER A 22 -25.94 4.11 -48.32
CA SER A 22 -26.37 2.79 -47.84
C SER A 22 -25.21 1.98 -47.27
N GLY A 23 -24.43 2.59 -46.37
CA GLY A 23 -23.32 1.96 -45.65
C GLY A 23 -23.74 1.33 -44.32
N CYS A 24 -24.82 0.54 -44.29
CA CYS A 24 -25.22 -0.28 -43.12
C CYS A 24 -25.78 -1.65 -43.56
N ALA A 25 -25.23 -2.26 -44.61
CA ALA A 25 -25.63 -3.62 -45.04
C ALA A 25 -24.73 -4.74 -44.47
N GLY A 26 -24.00 -4.45 -43.39
CA GLY A 26 -23.15 -5.41 -42.67
C GLY A 26 -23.29 -5.39 -41.15
N LEU A 27 -24.18 -4.55 -40.60
CA LEU A 27 -24.56 -4.61 -39.19
C LEU A 27 -25.65 -5.67 -39.09
N LYS A 28 -25.32 -6.83 -38.51
CA LYS A 28 -26.34 -7.74 -38.00
C LYS A 28 -27.29 -6.91 -37.12
N PRO A 29 -28.61 -7.06 -37.25
CA PRO A 29 -29.51 -6.46 -36.28
C PRO A 29 -29.20 -7.13 -34.94
N GLU A 30 -28.49 -6.43 -34.06
CA GLU A 30 -28.34 -6.83 -32.66
C GLU A 30 -29.76 -7.00 -32.12
N THR A 31 -30.09 -8.23 -31.80
CA THR A 31 -31.38 -8.53 -31.19
C THR A 31 -31.41 -7.93 -29.78
N ALA A 32 -32.60 -7.63 -29.24
CA ALA A 32 -32.69 -7.20 -27.84
C ALA A 32 -32.03 -8.23 -26.90
N GLU A 33 -32.05 -9.52 -27.27
CA GLU A 33 -31.30 -10.61 -26.60
C GLU A 33 -29.77 -10.42 -26.63
N ASP A 34 -29.18 -9.92 -27.73
CA ASP A 34 -27.72 -9.68 -27.83
C ASP A 34 -27.26 -8.54 -26.91
N LEU A 35 -28.11 -7.53 -26.68
CA LEU A 35 -27.91 -6.45 -25.71
C LEU A 35 -27.99 -6.93 -24.24
N TYR A 36 -28.56 -8.12 -24.01
CA TYR A 36 -28.62 -8.79 -22.71
C TYR A 36 -27.70 -10.01 -22.62
N SER A 37 -26.96 -10.33 -23.67
CA SER A 37 -25.97 -11.40 -23.65
C SER A 37 -24.70 -10.88 -22.98
N LEU A 38 -24.16 -11.63 -22.01
CA LEU A 38 -22.82 -11.32 -21.53
C LEU A 38 -21.86 -11.35 -22.73
N PRO A 39 -20.96 -10.35 -22.88
CA PRO A 39 -19.95 -10.38 -23.92
C PRO A 39 -19.25 -11.75 -23.89
N SER A 40 -19.25 -12.47 -25.00
CA SER A 40 -18.51 -13.73 -25.07
C SER A 40 -17.03 -13.41 -24.89
N LEU A 41 -16.37 -14.13 -23.99
CA LEU A 41 -14.92 -14.03 -23.82
C LEU A 41 -14.22 -14.16 -25.20
N PRO A 42 -13.18 -13.34 -25.47
CA PRO A 42 -12.38 -13.48 -26.67
C PRO A 42 -11.92 -14.94 -26.87
N ALA A 43 -11.73 -15.34 -28.13
CA ALA A 43 -11.53 -16.76 -28.47
C ALA A 43 -10.36 -17.41 -27.72
N GLU A 44 -9.30 -16.65 -27.47
CA GLU A 44 -8.12 -17.05 -26.69
C GLU A 44 -8.45 -17.47 -25.25
N TYR A 45 -9.36 -16.76 -24.57
CA TYR A 45 -9.75 -17.07 -23.20
C TYR A 45 -10.72 -18.25 -23.09
N ARG A 46 -11.39 -18.64 -24.19
CA ARG A 46 -12.28 -19.80 -24.19
C ARG A 46 -11.52 -21.13 -24.03
N GLU A 47 -10.32 -21.23 -24.61
CA GLU A 47 -9.50 -22.44 -24.46
C GLU A 47 -8.83 -22.51 -23.08
N LEU A 48 -8.44 -21.36 -22.52
CA LEU A 48 -8.01 -21.26 -21.13
C LEU A 48 -9.13 -21.70 -20.17
N GLU A 49 -10.35 -21.18 -20.37
CA GLU A 49 -11.52 -21.56 -19.59
C GLU A 49 -11.83 -23.05 -19.71
N ALA A 50 -11.77 -23.62 -20.92
CA ALA A 50 -11.95 -25.06 -21.12
C ALA A 50 -10.88 -25.88 -20.40
N SER A 51 -9.62 -25.45 -20.43
CA SER A 51 -8.51 -26.11 -19.73
C SER A 51 -8.70 -26.07 -18.22
N ILE A 52 -9.14 -24.93 -17.68
CA ILE A 52 -9.45 -24.77 -16.26
C ILE A 52 -10.67 -25.62 -15.85
N ASN A 53 -11.72 -25.64 -16.65
CA ASN A 53 -12.91 -26.46 -16.40
C ASN A 53 -12.58 -27.95 -16.41
N ALA A 54 -11.69 -28.41 -17.30
CA ALA A 54 -11.21 -29.79 -17.28
C ALA A 54 -10.50 -30.14 -15.95
N LEU A 55 -9.69 -29.23 -15.39
CA LEU A 55 -9.08 -29.43 -14.07
C LEU A 55 -10.15 -29.54 -12.96
N ILE A 56 -11.21 -28.75 -13.04
CA ILE A 56 -12.32 -28.79 -12.09
C ILE A 56 -13.09 -30.12 -12.20
N GLU A 57 -13.34 -30.60 -13.43
CA GLU A 57 -13.94 -31.91 -13.68
C GLU A 57 -13.07 -33.08 -13.16
N GLU A 58 -11.74 -32.91 -13.16
CA GLU A 58 -10.79 -33.82 -12.52
C GLU A 58 -10.78 -33.74 -10.98
N GLY A 59 -11.62 -32.89 -10.38
CA GLY A 59 -11.73 -32.73 -8.93
C GLY A 59 -10.81 -31.67 -8.33
N ALA A 60 -10.31 -30.72 -9.13
CA ALA A 60 -9.68 -29.52 -8.61
C ALA A 60 -10.71 -28.48 -8.16
N GLU A 61 -10.33 -27.67 -7.18
CA GLU A 61 -11.12 -26.55 -6.66
C GLU A 61 -10.27 -25.29 -6.69
N TYR A 62 -10.85 -24.12 -6.94
CA TYR A 62 -10.11 -22.86 -6.87
C TYR A 62 -9.54 -22.64 -5.46
N ALA A 63 -8.28 -22.22 -5.40
CA ALA A 63 -7.57 -21.93 -4.16
C ALA A 63 -6.71 -20.67 -4.33
N ALA A 64 -7.38 -19.54 -4.57
CA ALA A 64 -6.75 -18.24 -4.76
C ALA A 64 -5.86 -17.85 -3.56
N PRO A 65 -4.81 -17.03 -3.79
CA PRO A 65 -4.00 -16.48 -2.71
C PRO A 65 -4.86 -15.71 -1.71
N THR A 66 -4.60 -15.90 -0.42
CA THR A 66 -5.45 -15.36 0.66
C THR A 66 -4.99 -13.98 1.16
N SER A 67 -3.81 -13.51 0.75
CA SER A 67 -3.16 -12.26 1.15
C SER A 67 -2.36 -11.68 -0.01
N GLY A 68 -1.83 -10.46 0.18
CA GLY A 68 -1.16 -9.68 -0.85
C GLY A 68 -2.14 -8.92 -1.75
N SER A 69 -1.61 -8.32 -2.82
CA SER A 69 -2.41 -7.65 -3.86
C SER A 69 -3.02 -8.63 -4.87
N ASN A 70 -2.39 -9.79 -5.04
CA ASN A 70 -2.66 -10.77 -6.07
C ASN A 70 -3.58 -11.90 -5.57
N ILE A 71 -4.84 -11.56 -5.28
CA ILE A 71 -5.79 -12.48 -4.61
C ILE A 71 -6.78 -13.17 -5.56
N GLN A 72 -6.62 -12.99 -6.87
CA GLN A 72 -7.55 -13.57 -7.83
C GLN A 72 -7.24 -15.04 -8.12
N PRO A 73 -8.26 -15.89 -8.34
CA PRO A 73 -8.07 -17.33 -8.61
C PRO A 73 -7.43 -17.62 -9.96
N VAL A 74 -7.52 -16.68 -10.90
CA VAL A 74 -6.82 -16.69 -12.18
C VAL A 74 -6.19 -15.32 -12.37
N GLN A 75 -4.90 -15.29 -12.71
CA GLN A 75 -4.12 -14.06 -12.89
C GLN A 75 -3.42 -14.10 -14.23
N LEU A 76 -3.34 -12.96 -14.91
CA LEU A 76 -2.65 -12.80 -16.19
C LEU A 76 -1.41 -11.93 -15.93
N VAL A 77 -0.23 -12.45 -16.23
CA VAL A 77 1.06 -11.79 -15.99
C VAL A 77 2.01 -12.18 -17.10
N ASP A 78 2.69 -11.22 -17.70
CA ASP A 78 3.81 -11.46 -18.62
C ASP A 78 5.01 -12.02 -17.85
N LEU A 79 5.26 -13.33 -17.95
CA LEU A 79 6.30 -14.02 -17.19
C LEU A 79 7.60 -14.15 -17.96
N ASP A 80 7.57 -14.10 -19.29
CA ASP A 80 8.74 -14.27 -20.15
C ASP A 80 9.24 -12.98 -20.82
N GLY A 81 8.53 -11.86 -20.59
CA GLY A 81 8.91 -10.54 -21.06
C GLY A 81 8.60 -10.31 -22.54
N ASP A 82 7.80 -11.17 -23.18
CA ASP A 82 7.48 -11.07 -24.61
C ASP A 82 6.29 -10.11 -24.91
N GLY A 83 5.62 -9.62 -23.86
CA GLY A 83 4.45 -8.73 -23.94
C GLY A 83 3.10 -9.45 -24.07
N GLN A 84 3.08 -10.78 -24.08
CA GLN A 84 1.89 -11.61 -23.94
C GLN A 84 1.80 -12.13 -22.50
N GLU A 85 0.60 -12.14 -21.93
CA GLU A 85 0.43 -12.58 -20.55
C GLU A 85 0.27 -14.11 -20.46
N GLU A 86 1.02 -14.75 -19.56
CA GLU A 86 0.74 -16.09 -19.08
C GLU A 86 -0.44 -16.07 -18.11
N ALA A 87 -1.27 -17.12 -18.15
CA ALA A 87 -2.32 -17.32 -17.16
C ALA A 87 -1.86 -18.24 -16.03
N LEU A 88 -2.04 -17.80 -14.78
CA LEU A 88 -1.82 -18.59 -13.58
C LEU A 88 -3.16 -18.93 -12.94
N ALA A 89 -3.48 -20.22 -12.86
CA ALA A 89 -4.68 -20.71 -12.17
C ALA A 89 -4.32 -21.37 -10.84
N PHE A 90 -4.85 -20.81 -9.75
CA PHE A 90 -4.58 -21.25 -8.38
C PHE A 90 -5.63 -22.25 -7.94
N MET A 91 -5.20 -23.48 -7.67
CA MET A 91 -6.07 -24.62 -7.51
C MET A 91 -5.66 -25.50 -6.33
N ARG A 92 -6.59 -26.34 -5.87
CA ARG A 92 -6.37 -27.38 -4.88
C ARG A 92 -6.95 -28.70 -5.38
N LYS A 93 -6.18 -29.78 -5.29
CA LYS A 93 -6.61 -31.17 -5.48
C LYS A 93 -6.52 -31.90 -4.13
N PRO A 94 -7.61 -31.96 -3.33
CA PRO A 94 -7.54 -32.38 -1.92
C PRO A 94 -6.99 -33.79 -1.65
N ASN A 95 -7.06 -34.68 -2.64
CA ASN A 95 -6.68 -36.09 -2.49
C ASN A 95 -5.23 -36.38 -2.90
N GLU A 96 -4.42 -35.36 -3.18
CA GLU A 96 -3.01 -35.49 -3.58
C GLU A 96 -2.06 -35.14 -2.43
N GLU A 97 -0.85 -35.70 -2.43
CA GLU A 97 0.19 -35.42 -1.41
C GLU A 97 0.59 -33.94 -1.39
N LYS A 98 0.65 -33.30 -2.57
CA LYS A 98 0.84 -31.86 -2.74
C LYS A 98 -0.44 -31.26 -3.31
N PRO A 99 -1.44 -30.97 -2.46
CA PRO A 99 -2.77 -30.62 -2.93
C PRO A 99 -2.82 -29.25 -3.58
N LEU A 100 -1.96 -28.30 -3.21
CA LEU A 100 -1.97 -26.96 -3.79
C LEU A 100 -1.25 -26.95 -5.13
N LYS A 101 -1.85 -26.32 -6.13
CA LYS A 101 -1.32 -26.23 -7.50
C LYS A 101 -1.38 -24.79 -7.99
N ILE A 102 -0.33 -24.36 -8.65
CA ILE A 102 -0.34 -23.17 -9.50
C ILE A 102 -0.09 -23.67 -10.92
N TYR A 103 -1.15 -23.73 -11.71
CA TYR A 103 -1.05 -24.11 -13.11
C TYR A 103 -0.68 -22.88 -13.92
N ILE A 104 0.37 -22.98 -14.72
CA ILE A 104 0.84 -21.91 -15.59
C ILE A 104 0.49 -22.30 -17.03
N PHE A 105 -0.16 -21.40 -17.74
CA PHE A 105 -0.54 -21.55 -19.13
C PHE A 105 0.11 -20.44 -19.94
N SER A 106 0.90 -20.82 -20.94
CA SER A 106 1.57 -19.86 -21.82
C SER A 106 0.74 -19.64 -23.08
N ALA A 107 0.78 -18.41 -23.59
CA ALA A 107 0.16 -18.05 -24.85
C ALA A 107 1.02 -18.61 -26.00
N SER A 108 0.41 -19.33 -26.94
CA SER A 108 1.05 -19.72 -28.19
C SER A 108 0.04 -19.79 -29.31
N ASN A 109 0.34 -19.14 -30.43
CA ASN A 109 -0.49 -19.12 -31.64
C ASN A 109 -1.96 -18.71 -31.39
N GLY A 110 -2.22 -17.81 -30.43
CA GLY A 110 -3.57 -17.35 -30.07
C GLY A 110 -4.37 -18.32 -29.18
N SER A 111 -3.69 -19.28 -28.55
CA SER A 111 -4.27 -20.26 -27.62
C SER A 111 -3.42 -20.39 -26.35
N TYR A 112 -4.06 -20.74 -25.23
CA TYR A 112 -3.36 -21.05 -23.98
C TYR A 112 -3.12 -22.56 -23.86
N HIS A 113 -1.91 -22.93 -23.49
CA HIS A 113 -1.54 -24.31 -23.23
C HIS A 113 -0.79 -24.40 -21.91
N ARG A 114 -1.03 -25.46 -21.13
CA ARG A 114 -0.37 -25.66 -19.85
C ARG A 114 1.13 -25.89 -20.08
N SER A 115 1.96 -24.95 -19.63
CA SER A 115 3.42 -25.00 -19.77
C SER A 115 4.09 -25.55 -18.51
N ALA A 116 3.56 -25.24 -17.32
CA ALA A 116 4.16 -25.66 -16.06
C ALA A 116 3.12 -25.84 -14.93
N VAL A 117 3.52 -26.53 -13.86
CA VAL A 117 2.76 -26.66 -12.62
C VAL A 117 3.70 -26.55 -11.43
N ILE A 118 3.40 -25.63 -10.52
CA ILE A 118 4.04 -25.58 -9.20
C ILE A 118 3.14 -26.30 -8.19
N GLU A 119 3.73 -27.14 -7.34
CA GLU A 119 3.01 -27.98 -6.39
C GLU A 119 3.47 -27.75 -4.95
N GLY A 120 2.52 -27.54 -4.03
CA GLY A 120 2.78 -27.29 -2.61
C GLY A 120 2.03 -28.23 -1.67
N SER A 121 2.67 -28.62 -0.56
CA SER A 121 2.11 -29.46 0.51
C SER A 121 1.42 -28.67 1.64
N GLY A 122 1.12 -27.38 1.41
CA GLY A 122 0.53 -26.48 2.39
C GLY A 122 -0.99 -26.60 2.56
N SER A 123 -1.52 -25.89 3.56
CA SER A 123 -2.96 -25.71 3.79
C SER A 123 -3.58 -24.62 2.93
N ALA A 124 -2.80 -23.65 2.45
CA ALA A 124 -3.23 -22.60 1.53
C ALA A 124 -2.05 -21.97 0.76
N ILE A 125 -2.36 -21.32 -0.36
CA ILE A 125 -1.49 -20.35 -1.00
C ILE A 125 -1.74 -19.03 -0.27
N PHE A 126 -0.75 -18.56 0.48
CA PHE A 126 -0.88 -17.37 1.31
C PHE A 126 -0.78 -16.10 0.48
N SER A 127 0.27 -15.96 -0.32
CA SER A 127 0.50 -14.80 -1.19
C SER A 127 1.29 -15.21 -2.44
N ILE A 128 1.24 -14.37 -3.46
CA ILE A 128 2.12 -14.47 -4.63
C ILE A 128 2.56 -13.09 -5.08
N VAL A 129 3.86 -12.93 -5.33
CA VAL A 129 4.45 -11.72 -5.91
C VAL A 129 5.27 -12.12 -7.13
N TYR A 130 5.22 -11.27 -8.14
CA TYR A 130 5.91 -11.42 -9.41
C TYR A 130 7.03 -10.37 -9.45
N SER A 131 8.27 -10.80 -9.60
CA SER A 131 9.43 -9.90 -9.61
C SER A 131 10.55 -10.49 -10.44
N ASP A 132 11.19 -9.67 -11.27
CA ASP A 132 12.44 -10.00 -11.96
C ASP A 132 13.59 -9.75 -10.98
N PHE A 133 14.12 -10.82 -10.37
CA PHE A 133 15.15 -10.69 -9.33
C PHE A 133 16.56 -10.52 -9.91
N ASP A 134 16.80 -10.93 -11.16
CA ASP A 134 18.13 -10.86 -11.79
C ASP A 134 18.24 -9.91 -12.97
N GLY A 135 17.17 -9.16 -13.25
CA GLY A 135 17.10 -8.11 -14.25
C GLY A 135 17.25 -8.63 -15.67
N ASP A 136 16.88 -9.90 -15.93
CA ASP A 136 17.03 -10.51 -17.24
C ASP A 136 15.78 -10.40 -18.13
N GLY A 137 14.68 -9.85 -17.58
CA GLY A 137 13.40 -9.68 -18.24
C GLY A 137 12.43 -10.86 -18.06
N TYR A 138 12.88 -11.99 -17.50
CA TYR A 138 11.99 -13.08 -17.08
C TYR A 138 11.54 -12.84 -15.64
N THR A 139 10.26 -13.08 -15.38
CA THR A 139 9.67 -12.84 -14.07
C THR A 139 9.72 -14.11 -13.22
N GLU A 140 10.35 -14.03 -12.05
CA GLU A 140 10.27 -15.06 -11.02
C GLU A 140 9.03 -14.90 -10.13
N LEU A 141 8.67 -16.00 -9.46
CA LEU A 141 7.49 -16.09 -8.61
C LEU A 141 7.91 -16.26 -7.16
N ALA A 142 7.59 -15.27 -6.32
CA ALA A 142 7.69 -15.38 -4.87
C ALA A 142 6.36 -15.89 -4.31
N VAL A 143 6.30 -17.17 -3.94
CA VAL A 143 5.08 -17.84 -3.48
C VAL A 143 5.12 -18.06 -1.97
N GLY A 144 4.22 -17.39 -1.26
CA GLY A 144 3.96 -17.63 0.16
C GLY A 144 3.03 -18.83 0.32
N TRP A 145 3.48 -19.86 1.02
CA TRP A 145 2.71 -21.03 1.40
C TRP A 145 2.31 -20.96 2.86
N LYS A 146 1.08 -21.33 3.18
CA LYS A 146 0.68 -21.64 4.56
C LYS A 146 0.87 -23.13 4.80
N THR A 147 1.66 -23.51 5.80
CA THR A 147 1.84 -24.92 6.17
C THR A 147 0.65 -25.43 6.97
N ALA A 148 0.57 -26.75 7.18
CA ALA A 148 -0.47 -27.35 8.01
C ALA A 148 -0.46 -26.87 9.49
N SER A 149 0.67 -26.36 9.97
CA SER A 149 0.80 -25.75 11.30
C SER A 149 0.56 -24.24 11.29
N GLU A 150 -0.02 -23.72 10.20
CA GLU A 150 -0.30 -22.29 9.99
C GLU A 150 0.95 -21.38 9.95
N MET A 151 2.15 -21.97 9.85
CA MET A 151 3.40 -21.21 9.62
C MET A 151 3.50 -20.83 8.15
N GLN A 152 4.13 -19.71 7.85
CA GLN A 152 4.38 -19.28 6.47
C GLN A 152 5.76 -19.73 5.99
N ALA A 153 5.81 -20.22 4.75
CA ALA A 153 7.04 -20.53 4.05
C ALA A 153 7.04 -19.80 2.71
N LEU A 154 8.10 -19.07 2.40
CA LEU A 154 8.30 -18.39 1.13
C LEU A 154 9.15 -19.29 0.25
N THR A 155 8.71 -19.51 -0.97
CA THR A 155 9.52 -20.17 -2.00
C THR A 155 9.63 -19.26 -3.22
N ILE A 156 10.85 -19.04 -3.69
CA ILE A 156 11.11 -18.32 -4.94
C ILE A 156 11.30 -19.34 -6.06
N TYR A 157 10.57 -19.16 -7.16
CA TYR A 157 10.65 -20.03 -8.33
C TYR A 157 11.08 -19.26 -9.57
N THR A 158 11.92 -19.87 -10.41
CA THR A 158 12.11 -19.44 -11.80
C THR A 158 11.41 -20.38 -12.76
N LEU A 159 10.96 -19.81 -13.88
CA LEU A 159 10.26 -20.51 -14.96
C LEU A 159 11.09 -20.62 -16.25
N ARG A 160 12.37 -20.23 -16.23
CA ARG A 160 13.27 -20.28 -17.41
C ARG A 160 13.51 -21.70 -17.93
N GLY A 161 13.46 -22.69 -17.04
CA GLY A 161 13.62 -24.10 -17.40
C GLY A 161 12.36 -24.70 -18.03
N GLN A 162 12.43 -25.96 -18.47
CA GLN A 162 11.24 -26.70 -18.90
C GLN A 162 10.25 -26.98 -17.76
N GLN A 163 10.70 -26.86 -16.52
CA GLN A 163 9.93 -27.04 -15.29
C GLN A 163 10.29 -25.93 -14.31
N PRO A 164 9.37 -25.54 -13.41
CA PRO A 164 9.67 -24.60 -12.34
C PRO A 164 10.82 -25.10 -11.47
N GLU A 165 11.81 -24.23 -11.24
CA GLU A 165 12.95 -24.51 -10.37
C GLU A 165 12.85 -23.67 -9.10
N GLU A 166 13.05 -24.30 -7.94
CA GLU A 166 13.08 -23.64 -6.64
C GLU A 166 14.46 -22.99 -6.43
N LEU A 167 14.48 -21.66 -6.34
CA LEU A 167 15.69 -20.89 -6.13
C LEU A 167 16.00 -20.63 -4.65
N LEU A 168 14.96 -20.54 -3.82
CA LEU A 168 15.05 -20.32 -2.38
C LEU A 168 13.80 -20.87 -1.71
N ARG A 169 13.98 -21.41 -0.50
CA ARG A 169 12.88 -21.68 0.41
C ARG A 169 13.24 -21.32 1.84
N THR A 170 12.43 -20.47 2.46
CA THR A 170 12.64 -19.99 3.82
C THR A 170 11.32 -19.82 4.57
N THR A 171 11.35 -19.74 5.90
CA THR A 171 10.18 -19.39 6.72
C THR A 171 10.17 -17.90 7.00
N TYR A 172 9.00 -17.30 7.12
CA TYR A 172 8.88 -15.87 7.40
C TYR A 172 7.65 -15.56 8.23
N VAL A 173 7.61 -14.33 8.75
CA VAL A 173 6.44 -13.68 9.36
C VAL A 173 6.00 -12.48 8.55
N LYS A 174 6.97 -11.73 8.02
CA LYS A 174 6.77 -10.74 6.95
C LYS A 174 7.94 -10.83 5.98
N TYR A 175 7.75 -10.39 4.75
CA TYR A 175 8.87 -10.13 3.84
C TYR A 175 8.61 -8.87 3.00
N VAL A 176 9.69 -8.30 2.49
CA VAL A 176 9.64 -7.19 1.54
C VAL A 176 10.57 -7.48 0.37
N LEU A 177 10.16 -7.04 -0.81
CA LEU A 177 11.00 -6.98 -2.00
C LEU A 177 11.37 -5.51 -2.22
N THR A 178 12.65 -5.20 -2.21
CA THR A 178 13.11 -3.81 -2.30
C THR A 178 14.53 -3.75 -2.84
N ASP A 179 14.83 -2.71 -3.61
CA ASP A 179 16.20 -2.35 -4.01
C ASP A 179 16.85 -1.57 -2.85
N LEU A 180 17.56 -2.29 -1.98
CA LEU A 180 18.17 -1.76 -0.76
C LEU A 180 19.58 -1.22 -1.02
N ASP A 181 20.30 -1.77 -2.00
CA ASP A 181 21.65 -1.35 -2.36
C ASP A 181 21.71 -0.39 -3.56
N ALA A 182 20.54 -0.02 -4.11
CA ALA A 182 20.34 0.90 -5.22
C ALA A 182 20.99 0.43 -6.54
N ASP A 183 21.11 -0.89 -6.76
CA ASP A 183 21.64 -1.46 -8.00
C ASP A 183 20.58 -1.63 -9.11
N GLY A 184 19.31 -1.37 -8.79
CA GLY A 184 18.17 -1.47 -9.69
C GLY A 184 17.49 -2.83 -9.71
N ARG A 185 17.93 -3.80 -8.91
CA ARG A 185 17.31 -5.11 -8.70
C ARG A 185 16.64 -5.13 -7.34
N SER A 186 15.66 -6.02 -7.17
CA SER A 186 15.00 -6.17 -5.87
C SER A 186 15.68 -7.27 -5.06
N GLU A 187 16.09 -6.96 -3.84
CA GLU A 187 16.44 -7.96 -2.84
C GLU A 187 15.19 -8.42 -2.09
N LEU A 188 15.26 -9.66 -1.61
CA LEU A 188 14.27 -10.18 -0.66
C LEU A 188 14.80 -9.99 0.76
N VAL A 189 14.05 -9.28 1.61
CA VAL A 189 14.30 -9.23 3.06
C VAL A 189 13.19 -9.97 3.79
N ALA A 190 13.52 -11.10 4.42
CA ALA A 190 12.59 -11.92 5.17
C ALA A 190 12.79 -11.75 6.68
N PHE A 191 11.68 -11.56 7.41
CA PHE A 191 11.67 -11.41 8.85
C PHE A 191 11.21 -12.70 9.51
N ARG A 192 12.01 -13.25 10.42
CA ARG A 192 11.68 -14.48 11.16
C ARG A 192 12.26 -14.45 12.57
N ALA A 193 11.89 -15.46 13.35
CA ALA A 193 12.55 -15.74 14.61
C ALA A 193 13.83 -16.57 14.36
N ASP A 194 14.90 -16.27 15.07
CA ASP A 194 16.09 -17.11 15.14
C ASP A 194 15.87 -18.31 16.10
N THR A 195 16.92 -19.10 16.34
CA THR A 195 16.84 -20.28 17.20
C THR A 195 16.61 -19.95 18.68
N GLU A 196 16.88 -18.70 19.09
CA GLU A 196 16.66 -18.21 20.45
C GLU A 196 15.29 -17.51 20.58
N GLY A 197 14.54 -17.40 19.49
CA GLY A 197 13.24 -16.72 19.43
C GLY A 197 13.34 -15.21 19.22
N MET A 198 14.54 -14.68 18.97
CA MET A 198 14.78 -13.27 18.71
C MET A 198 14.46 -12.94 17.25
N GLY A 199 14.03 -11.70 17.00
CA GLY A 199 13.76 -11.25 15.64
C GLY A 199 15.05 -11.10 14.82
N VAL A 200 15.04 -11.64 13.61
CA VAL A 200 16.11 -11.47 12.62
C VAL A 200 15.52 -11.08 11.28
N ALA A 201 16.20 -10.16 10.60
CA ALA A 201 15.99 -9.82 9.20
C ALA A 201 17.09 -10.49 8.36
N GLU A 202 16.70 -11.23 7.33
CA GLU A 202 17.61 -11.92 6.42
C GLU A 202 17.47 -11.37 5.02
N ARG A 203 18.58 -10.90 4.46
CA ARG A 203 18.64 -10.38 3.09
C ARG A 203 19.14 -11.44 2.13
N TYR A 204 18.34 -11.73 1.12
CA TYR A 204 18.64 -12.64 0.04
C TYR A 204 18.81 -11.84 -1.26
N VAL A 205 19.88 -12.14 -1.99
CA VAL A 205 20.22 -11.49 -3.25
C VAL A 205 20.31 -12.55 -4.35
N TRP A 206 20.06 -12.16 -5.58
CA TRP A 206 20.35 -13.05 -6.70
C TRP A 206 21.85 -13.23 -6.87
N GLN A 207 22.32 -14.47 -6.80
CA GLN A 207 23.72 -14.80 -7.03
C GLN A 207 23.83 -16.18 -7.68
N ASP A 208 24.62 -16.28 -8.75
CA ASP A 208 24.95 -17.54 -9.42
C ASP A 208 23.72 -18.40 -9.81
N GLY A 209 22.61 -17.75 -10.20
CA GLY A 209 21.38 -18.42 -10.64
C GLY A 209 20.47 -18.90 -9.50
N THR A 210 20.70 -18.43 -8.27
CA THR A 210 19.87 -18.74 -7.09
C THR A 210 19.66 -17.50 -6.22
N MET A 211 18.71 -17.56 -5.29
CA MET A 211 18.49 -16.51 -4.28
C MET A 211 19.26 -16.87 -3.01
N ALA A 212 20.47 -16.33 -2.88
CA ALA A 212 21.40 -16.67 -1.81
C ALA A 212 21.27 -15.72 -0.61
N LEU A 213 21.35 -16.26 0.61
CA LEU A 213 21.44 -15.46 1.82
C LEU A 213 22.75 -14.67 1.80
N LYS A 214 22.66 -13.35 1.72
CA LYS A 214 23.81 -12.44 1.69
C LYS A 214 24.25 -12.06 3.09
N SER A 215 23.31 -11.58 3.90
CA SER A 215 23.56 -11.00 5.22
C SER A 215 22.34 -11.13 6.11
N SER A 216 22.52 -11.08 7.42
CA SER A 216 21.42 -11.02 8.38
C SER A 216 21.67 -10.00 9.48
N CYS A 217 20.59 -9.41 9.99
CA CYS A 217 20.64 -8.36 10.99
C CYS A 217 19.67 -8.68 12.13
N LYS A 218 20.12 -8.48 13.37
CA LYS A 218 19.22 -8.59 14.53
C LYS A 218 18.30 -7.38 14.58
N ILE A 219 17.04 -7.64 14.87
CA ILE A 219 16.04 -6.60 15.10
C ILE A 219 15.51 -6.70 16.53
N SER A 220 15.09 -5.56 17.06
CA SER A 220 14.59 -5.40 18.42
C SER A 220 13.18 -5.95 18.58
N VAL A 221 12.45 -6.03 17.46
CA VAL A 221 11.05 -6.43 17.38
C VAL A 221 10.91 -7.95 17.38
N THR A 222 10.01 -8.48 18.21
CA THR A 222 9.63 -9.89 18.13
C THR A 222 8.68 -10.16 16.96
N MET A 223 8.65 -11.41 16.47
CA MET A 223 7.75 -11.77 15.38
C MET A 223 6.26 -11.64 15.75
N ALA A 224 5.92 -11.75 17.04
CA ALA A 224 4.56 -11.51 17.52
C ALA A 224 4.17 -10.02 17.42
N GLU A 225 5.08 -9.12 17.79
CA GLU A 225 4.89 -7.67 17.68
C GLU A 225 4.85 -7.21 16.22
N LEU A 226 5.64 -7.85 15.34
CA LEU A 226 5.66 -7.56 13.90
C LEU A 226 4.41 -8.06 13.17
N SER A 227 3.88 -9.24 13.54
CA SER A 227 2.75 -9.88 12.84
C SER A 227 1.38 -9.26 13.14
N ASN A 228 1.20 -8.62 14.29
CA ASN A 228 -0.09 -8.08 14.71
C ASN A 228 -0.32 -6.65 14.16
N LEU A 229 0.14 -5.64 14.89
CA LEU A 229 0.04 -4.23 14.48
C LEU A 229 1.35 -3.69 13.90
N GLY A 230 2.38 -4.53 13.82
CA GLY A 230 3.66 -4.17 13.23
C GLY A 230 3.62 -4.05 11.71
N ARG A 231 4.56 -3.29 11.16
CA ARG A 231 4.69 -3.02 9.73
C ARG A 231 6.15 -2.92 9.33
N VAL A 232 6.43 -3.22 8.06
CA VAL A 232 7.71 -2.91 7.42
C VAL A 232 7.42 -1.88 6.35
N VAL A 233 8.08 -0.74 6.41
CA VAL A 233 7.94 0.36 5.43
C VAL A 233 9.24 0.48 4.67
N SER A 234 9.19 0.28 3.36
CA SER A 234 10.29 0.63 2.45
C SER A 234 10.30 2.14 2.22
N GLY A 235 11.47 2.75 2.38
CA GLY A 235 11.65 4.20 2.35
C GLY A 235 13.09 4.59 2.06
N ALA A 236 13.45 5.82 2.42
CA ALA A 236 14.81 6.31 2.28
C ALA A 236 15.23 7.19 3.47
N LEU A 237 16.54 7.24 3.71
CA LEU A 237 17.19 8.15 4.65
C LEU A 237 17.33 9.56 4.05
N GLN A 238 17.78 10.52 4.87
CA GLN A 238 17.95 11.92 4.48
C GLN A 238 18.95 12.16 3.34
N ASP A 239 19.90 11.25 3.15
CA ASP A 239 20.88 11.28 2.05
C ASP A 239 20.39 10.52 0.80
N GLY A 240 19.16 9.98 0.84
CA GLY A 240 18.56 9.21 -0.23
C GLY A 240 18.90 7.71 -0.20
N THR A 241 19.66 7.23 0.80
CA THR A 241 19.96 5.81 0.97
C THR A 241 18.67 5.02 1.18
N PRO A 242 18.37 3.97 0.38
CA PRO A 242 17.23 3.10 0.62
C PRO A 242 17.26 2.48 2.03
N ALA A 243 16.10 2.40 2.68
CA ALA A 243 16.00 1.90 4.04
C ALA A 243 14.68 1.16 4.28
N LEU A 244 14.71 0.23 5.25
CA LEU A 244 13.54 -0.43 5.78
C LEU A 244 13.27 0.02 7.21
N PHE A 245 12.08 0.56 7.45
CA PHE A 245 11.62 0.90 8.79
C PHE A 245 10.75 -0.24 9.31
N VAL A 246 11.27 -0.98 10.29
CA VAL A 246 10.62 -2.17 10.85
C VAL A 246 9.98 -1.78 12.18
N VAL A 247 8.67 -1.64 12.17
CA VAL A 247 7.88 -1.24 13.34
C VAL A 247 7.26 -2.46 13.98
N GLY A 248 7.64 -2.74 15.22
CA GLY A 248 6.95 -3.69 16.09
C GLY A 248 6.06 -2.97 17.08
N VAL A 249 4.89 -3.52 17.37
CA VAL A 249 3.96 -2.93 18.34
C VAL A 249 3.69 -3.89 19.48
N SER A 250 4.04 -3.47 20.68
CA SER A 250 3.82 -4.20 21.93
C SER A 250 2.61 -3.64 22.67
N ASP A 251 1.72 -4.53 23.13
CA ASP A 251 0.49 -4.24 23.88
C ASP A 251 -0.37 -3.10 23.30
N SER A 252 -0.32 -2.90 21.97
CA SER A 252 -1.00 -1.82 21.25
C SER A 252 -0.69 -0.39 21.74
N THR A 253 0.38 -0.21 22.53
CA THR A 253 0.69 1.07 23.20
C THR A 253 2.11 1.55 22.99
N THR A 254 3.03 0.64 22.67
CA THR A 254 4.45 0.96 22.46
C THR A 254 4.88 0.47 21.09
N ALA A 255 5.50 1.34 20.31
CA ALA A 255 6.15 1.01 19.06
C ALA A 255 7.66 1.00 19.25
N VAL A 256 8.31 -0.02 18.71
CA VAL A 256 9.77 -0.11 18.56
C VAL A 256 10.05 -0.05 17.07
N THR A 257 10.92 0.85 16.65
CA THR A 257 11.29 1.01 15.24
C THR A 257 12.75 0.66 15.05
N ASP A 258 13.04 -0.39 14.28
CA ASP A 258 14.39 -0.63 13.74
C ASP A 258 14.50 0.01 12.35
N ILE A 259 15.69 0.49 11.98
CA ILE A 259 15.94 1.12 10.67
C ILE A 259 17.10 0.37 10.02
N LEU A 260 16.78 -0.40 8.97
CA LEU A 260 17.73 -1.27 8.29
C LEU A 260 18.19 -0.66 6.97
N VAL A 261 19.49 -0.69 6.71
CA VAL A 261 20.11 -0.24 5.45
C VAL A 261 21.13 -1.26 4.97
N ASP A 262 21.50 -1.19 3.69
CA ASP A 262 22.76 -1.79 3.26
C ASP A 262 23.93 -0.87 3.66
N ARG A 263 24.85 -1.41 4.46
CA ARG A 263 26.16 -0.81 4.72
C ARG A 263 27.25 -1.76 4.23
N ASP A 264 27.93 -1.37 3.15
CA ASP A 264 29.06 -2.10 2.57
C ASP A 264 28.76 -3.56 2.17
N GLY A 265 27.53 -3.84 1.73
CA GLY A 265 27.06 -5.16 1.32
C GLY A 265 26.46 -6.00 2.45
N GLU A 266 26.28 -5.43 3.64
CA GLU A 266 25.70 -6.09 4.81
C GLU A 266 24.48 -5.32 5.33
N LEU A 267 23.46 -6.06 5.76
CA LEU A 267 22.27 -5.48 6.38
C LEU A 267 22.60 -4.97 7.79
N ASP A 268 22.46 -3.67 8.01
CA ASP A 268 22.81 -3.00 9.27
C ASP A 268 21.61 -2.28 9.88
N ASN A 269 21.48 -2.33 11.21
CA ASN A 269 20.43 -1.64 11.96
C ASN A 269 21.02 -0.39 12.63
N ILE A 270 20.82 0.77 12.00
CA ILE A 270 21.53 2.00 12.34
C ILE A 270 21.08 2.63 13.67
N VAL A 271 19.96 2.18 14.23
CA VAL A 271 19.41 2.68 15.51
C VAL A 271 19.51 1.65 16.64
N LEU A 272 20.21 0.54 16.42
CA LEU A 272 20.46 -0.46 17.46
C LEU A 272 21.48 0.08 18.47
N SER A 273 21.14 0.11 19.76
CA SER A 273 22.10 0.54 20.78
C SER A 273 23.08 -0.58 21.11
N ASP A 274 24.39 -0.29 20.98
CA ASP A 274 25.49 -1.19 21.37
C ASP A 274 25.47 -1.62 22.85
N ILE A 275 24.79 -0.86 23.72
CA ILE A 275 24.74 -1.13 25.17
C ILE A 275 23.65 -2.16 25.50
N THR A 276 22.44 -1.92 25.00
CA THR A 276 21.24 -2.70 25.31
C THR A 276 20.98 -3.83 24.31
N GLY A 277 21.54 -3.76 23.10
CA GLY A 277 21.17 -4.64 21.98
C GLY A 277 19.74 -4.44 21.48
N MET A 278 19.15 -3.27 21.76
CA MET A 278 17.77 -2.91 21.40
C MET A 278 17.77 -1.52 20.73
N SER A 279 16.75 -1.24 19.93
CA SER A 279 16.58 0.04 19.25
C SER A 279 16.47 1.19 20.24
N THR A 280 17.06 2.32 19.88
CA THR A 280 16.89 3.59 20.58
C THR A 280 15.54 4.25 20.27
N GLU A 281 14.86 3.82 19.21
CA GLU A 281 13.60 4.39 18.74
C GLU A 281 12.40 3.63 19.31
N ILE A 282 12.11 3.95 20.58
CA ILE A 282 10.97 3.41 21.32
C ILE A 282 10.02 4.56 21.63
N ALA A 283 8.77 4.45 21.20
CA ALA A 283 7.80 5.52 21.31
C ALA A 283 6.40 4.99 21.65
N ARG A 284 5.51 5.88 22.11
CA ARG A 284 4.09 5.53 22.24
C ARG A 284 3.51 5.24 20.85
N PHE A 285 2.82 4.13 20.70
CA PHE A 285 2.10 3.82 19.48
C PHE A 285 0.77 4.59 19.43
N LEU A 286 0.59 5.40 18.39
CA LEU A 286 -0.62 6.19 18.15
C LEU A 286 -1.26 5.83 16.79
N SER A 287 -1.08 4.58 16.34
CA SER A 287 -1.51 4.13 15.01
C SER A 287 -0.90 4.94 13.86
N LEU A 288 0.32 5.43 14.07
CA LEU A 288 1.14 6.12 13.07
C LEU A 288 2.35 5.26 12.75
N TYR A 289 2.71 5.26 11.49
CA TYR A 289 3.86 4.53 10.96
C TYR A 289 4.79 5.51 10.24
N PRO A 290 6.06 5.12 10.04
CA PRO A 290 6.99 5.90 9.23
C PRO A 290 6.42 6.22 7.85
N THR A 291 6.58 7.46 7.42
CA THR A 291 6.07 7.95 6.13
C THR A 291 6.84 9.19 5.72
N ASP A 292 6.83 9.51 4.43
CA ASP A 292 7.30 10.80 3.92
C ASP A 292 6.24 11.86 4.21
N ILE A 293 6.37 12.57 5.34
CA ILE A 293 5.33 13.49 5.80
C ILE A 293 5.33 14.83 5.05
N ASN A 294 6.47 15.20 4.45
CA ASN A 294 6.67 16.51 3.84
C ASN A 294 6.82 16.45 2.30
N GLY A 295 6.85 15.26 1.71
CA GLY A 295 6.95 15.02 0.28
C GLY A 295 8.37 15.19 -0.29
N ASP A 296 9.40 15.11 0.55
CA ASP A 296 10.80 15.29 0.14
C ASP A 296 11.52 13.98 -0.26
N LYS A 297 10.79 12.85 -0.22
CA LYS A 297 11.23 11.47 -0.48
C LYS A 297 12.04 10.83 0.65
N THR A 298 12.29 11.53 1.75
CA THR A 298 12.78 10.93 2.99
C THR A 298 11.62 10.29 3.72
N THR A 299 11.86 9.18 4.39
CA THR A 299 10.86 8.58 5.29
C THR A 299 11.16 8.97 6.73
N GLU A 300 10.15 9.50 7.42
CA GLU A 300 10.30 9.93 8.80
C GLU A 300 9.56 9.04 9.78
N ALA A 301 10.20 8.76 10.92
CA ALA A 301 9.56 8.05 12.02
C ALA A 301 8.74 9.00 12.91
N PRO A 302 7.51 8.61 13.31
CA PRO A 302 6.69 9.41 14.22
C PRO A 302 7.16 9.26 15.67
N VAL A 303 7.53 10.37 16.32
CA VAL A 303 7.90 10.40 17.74
C VAL A 303 6.91 11.29 18.51
N PRO A 304 5.94 10.70 19.23
CA PRO A 304 4.97 11.48 20.00
C PRO A 304 5.61 12.18 21.21
N ALA A 305 5.43 13.49 21.27
CA ALA A 305 5.75 14.35 22.40
C ALA A 305 4.46 14.88 23.05
N LEU A 306 4.34 14.75 24.36
CA LEU A 306 3.15 15.22 25.08
C LEU A 306 3.05 16.75 25.02
N ILE A 307 1.92 17.29 24.56
CA ILE A 307 1.70 18.74 24.44
C ILE A 307 1.43 19.36 25.82
N ALA A 308 0.51 18.78 26.58
CA ALA A 308 0.24 19.05 27.99
C ALA A 308 -0.83 18.05 28.47
N MET A 309 -0.93 17.85 29.79
CA MET A 309 -2.08 17.15 30.36
C MET A 309 -3.27 18.11 30.43
N SER A 310 -4.41 17.68 29.88
CA SER A 310 -5.67 18.38 30.10
C SER A 310 -6.13 18.24 31.56
N GLU A 311 -6.99 19.13 32.04
CA GLU A 311 -7.51 19.10 33.42
C GLU A 311 -8.25 17.79 33.77
N GLY A 312 -8.67 17.00 32.78
CA GLY A 312 -9.28 15.68 32.94
C GLY A 312 -8.30 14.49 32.88
N GLY A 313 -6.99 14.73 32.84
CA GLY A 313 -5.97 13.68 32.77
C GLY A 313 -5.77 13.05 31.38
N GLN A 314 -6.47 13.54 30.36
CA GLN A 314 -6.30 13.09 28.97
C GLN A 314 -5.06 13.77 28.36
N GLY A 315 -4.19 12.97 27.72
CA GLY A 315 -2.97 13.44 27.07
C GLY A 315 -3.14 13.58 25.58
N TYR A 316 -2.80 14.75 25.05
CA TYR A 316 -2.70 15.01 23.62
C TYR A 316 -1.24 15.08 23.22
N TYR A 317 -0.96 14.59 22.02
CA TYR A 317 0.40 14.42 21.52
C TYR A 317 0.61 15.28 20.28
N ARG A 318 1.77 15.93 20.24
CA ARG A 318 2.38 16.43 19.02
C ARG A 318 3.24 15.29 18.50
N ILE A 319 3.19 15.02 17.22
CA ILE A 319 4.06 14.05 16.57
C ILE A 319 5.24 14.83 16.02
N GLU A 320 6.44 14.56 16.54
CA GLU A 320 7.69 15.00 15.94
C GLU A 320 8.08 13.97 14.89
N TRP A 321 8.07 14.37 13.62
CA TRP A 321 8.53 13.52 12.53
C TRP A 321 10.03 13.66 12.40
N ARG A 322 10.75 12.54 12.50
CA ARG A 322 12.21 12.53 12.49
C ARG A 322 12.74 11.77 11.28
N GLY A 323 13.59 12.45 10.50
CA GLY A 323 14.43 11.82 9.49
C GLY A 323 15.74 11.36 10.12
N TYR A 324 16.36 10.35 9.51
CA TYR A 324 17.60 9.74 9.99
C TYR A 324 18.68 9.82 8.91
N ASP A 325 19.93 10.03 9.33
CA ASP A 325 21.10 9.85 8.47
C ASP A 325 21.67 8.42 8.58
N SER A 326 22.64 8.08 7.74
CA SER A 326 23.29 6.76 7.70
C SER A 326 24.12 6.40 8.95
N SER A 327 24.30 7.34 9.89
CA SER A 327 24.87 7.05 11.22
C SER A 327 23.83 6.72 12.28
N GLY A 328 22.53 6.83 11.95
CA GLY A 328 21.42 6.67 12.88
C GLY A 328 21.08 7.94 13.66
N ALA A 329 21.75 9.06 13.38
CA ALA A 329 21.42 10.33 14.01
C ALA A 329 20.10 10.87 13.42
N SER A 330 19.22 11.33 14.30
CA SER A 330 17.89 11.81 13.91
C SER A 330 17.75 13.33 14.00
N THR A 331 16.98 13.90 13.08
CA THR A 331 16.61 15.32 13.09
C THR A 331 15.12 15.48 12.88
N ARG A 332 14.49 16.40 13.64
CA ARG A 332 13.07 16.72 13.47
C ARG A 332 12.88 17.53 12.19
N VAL A 333 12.06 17.05 11.27
CA VAL A 333 11.73 17.74 10.01
C VAL A 333 10.39 18.45 10.06
N ALA A 334 9.43 17.90 10.82
CA ALA A 334 8.08 18.44 10.93
C ALA A 334 7.46 18.13 12.29
N SER A 335 6.45 18.92 12.64
CA SER A 335 5.61 18.74 13.81
C SER A 335 4.15 18.69 13.38
N THR A 336 3.37 17.73 13.90
CA THR A 336 1.95 17.62 13.56
C THR A 336 1.09 17.32 14.78
N TYR A 337 -0.20 17.63 14.68
CA TYR A 337 -1.24 17.06 15.53
C TYR A 337 -2.11 16.12 14.68
N HIS A 338 -2.35 14.90 15.15
CA HIS A 338 -3.16 13.91 14.45
C HIS A 338 -4.46 13.64 15.22
N ASP A 339 -5.58 13.75 14.52
CA ASP A 339 -6.88 13.25 14.96
C ASP A 339 -7.25 12.02 14.14
N VAL A 340 -6.64 10.89 14.52
CA VAL A 340 -6.75 9.62 13.79
C VAL A 340 -8.20 9.13 13.74
N GLU A 341 -8.99 9.41 14.79
CA GLU A 341 -10.42 9.02 14.85
C GLU A 341 -11.25 9.71 13.76
N ASP A 342 -10.97 10.99 13.48
CA ASP A 342 -11.70 11.78 12.48
C ASP A 342 -10.97 11.87 11.13
N GLY A 343 -9.83 11.21 10.98
CA GLY A 343 -9.12 11.03 9.71
C GLY A 343 -8.45 12.30 9.18
N TRP A 344 -7.90 13.15 10.05
CA TRP A 344 -7.16 14.35 9.63
C TRP A 344 -5.95 14.64 10.53
N TYR A 345 -5.02 15.42 9.99
CA TYR A 345 -3.90 15.96 10.74
C TYR A 345 -3.64 17.42 10.37
N LEU A 346 -2.94 18.13 11.26
CA LEU A 346 -2.53 19.51 11.08
C LEU A 346 -1.02 19.61 11.28
N VAL A 347 -0.32 20.17 10.30
CA VAL A 347 1.08 20.57 10.44
C VAL A 347 1.14 21.78 11.37
N LEU A 348 1.86 21.64 12.47
CA LEU A 348 1.98 22.68 13.49
C LEU A 348 3.14 23.62 13.14
N PRO A 349 2.92 24.95 13.13
CA PRO A 349 4.02 25.90 13.04
C PRO A 349 5.05 25.68 14.15
N GLU A 350 6.34 25.77 13.83
CA GLU A 350 7.41 25.64 14.84
C GLU A 350 7.27 26.66 15.99
N SER A 351 6.67 27.82 15.72
CA SER A 351 6.39 28.83 16.76
C SER A 351 5.41 28.35 17.83
N TRP A 352 4.54 27.38 17.54
CA TRP A 352 3.57 26.84 18.49
C TRP A 352 4.18 25.87 19.49
N LEU A 353 5.44 25.47 19.28
CA LEU A 353 6.17 24.55 20.13
C LEU A 353 6.15 25.02 21.59
N ASN A 354 5.55 24.19 22.46
CA ASN A 354 5.38 24.46 23.89
C ASN A 354 4.51 25.70 24.24
N GLN A 355 3.81 26.29 23.27
CA GLN A 355 2.92 27.44 23.47
C GLN A 355 1.43 27.04 23.46
N VAL A 356 1.10 25.91 22.84
CA VAL A 356 -0.28 25.50 22.58
C VAL A 356 -0.68 24.31 23.44
N VAL A 357 -1.95 24.27 23.84
CA VAL A 357 -2.65 23.15 24.48
C VAL A 357 -3.82 22.74 23.59
N VAL A 358 -4.14 21.45 23.58
CA VAL A 358 -5.21 20.88 22.76
C VAL A 358 -6.26 20.23 23.65
N ARG A 359 -7.53 20.30 23.22
CA ARG A 359 -8.65 19.50 23.75
C ARG A 359 -9.47 18.97 22.57
N ARG A 360 -9.98 17.75 22.68
CA ARG A 360 -10.95 17.17 21.75
C ARG A 360 -12.28 16.92 22.46
N ASP A 361 -13.35 17.42 21.89
CA ASP A 361 -14.73 17.18 22.31
C ASP A 361 -15.44 16.38 21.22
N SER A 362 -16.00 15.23 21.55
CA SER A 362 -16.70 14.36 20.59
C SER A 362 -18.19 14.28 20.91
N GLY A 363 -19.02 14.42 19.87
CA GLY A 363 -20.47 14.28 19.91
C GLY A 363 -21.01 13.47 18.72
N PRO A 364 -22.32 13.16 18.69
CA PRO A 364 -22.88 12.18 17.74
C PRO A 364 -22.72 12.50 16.25
N GLU A 365 -22.68 13.78 15.89
CA GLU A 365 -22.56 14.25 14.49
C GLU A 365 -21.41 15.26 14.31
N GLU A 366 -20.62 15.47 15.36
CA GLU A 366 -19.58 16.50 15.35
C GLU A 366 -18.52 16.18 16.40
N ALA A 367 -17.28 16.05 15.94
CA ALA A 367 -16.10 16.07 16.79
C ALA A 367 -15.32 17.36 16.54
N THR A 368 -14.82 17.99 17.60
CA THR A 368 -14.10 19.27 17.51
C THR A 368 -12.81 19.20 18.32
N VAL A 369 -11.70 19.54 17.66
CA VAL A 369 -10.41 19.78 18.30
C VAL A 369 -10.22 21.28 18.47
N THR A 370 -9.95 21.70 19.70
CA THR A 370 -9.73 23.10 20.08
C THR A 370 -8.28 23.30 20.48
N PHE A 371 -7.61 24.24 19.82
CA PHE A 371 -6.26 24.70 20.13
C PHE A 371 -6.33 26.00 20.94
N SER A 372 -5.54 26.06 22.01
CA SER A 372 -5.51 27.18 22.94
C SER A 372 -4.08 27.55 23.32
N TYR A 373 -3.83 28.81 23.66
CA TYR A 373 -2.59 29.22 24.34
C TYR A 373 -2.90 29.71 25.76
N ARG A 374 -1.88 29.85 26.59
CA ARG A 374 -2.00 30.43 27.93
C ARG A 374 -1.41 31.83 27.94
N ASP A 375 -2.14 32.78 28.52
CA ASP A 375 -1.65 34.11 28.85
C ASP A 375 -1.86 34.43 30.34
N ASP A 376 -1.55 35.66 30.74
CA ASP A 376 -1.68 36.13 32.13
C ASP A 376 -3.12 36.06 32.66
N THR A 377 -4.12 35.97 31.78
CA THR A 377 -5.55 35.94 32.12
C THR A 377 -6.15 34.53 32.11
N GLY A 378 -5.43 33.55 31.54
CA GLY A 378 -5.83 32.14 31.52
C GLY A 378 -5.63 31.48 30.16
N THR A 379 -6.37 30.40 29.94
CA THR A 379 -6.35 29.67 28.65
C THR A 379 -7.28 30.37 27.65
N ARG A 380 -6.76 30.70 26.47
CA ARG A 380 -7.51 31.31 25.37
C ARG A 380 -7.57 30.38 24.16
N GLU A 381 -8.80 30.01 23.78
CA GLU A 381 -9.07 29.24 22.56
C GLU A 381 -8.89 30.16 21.35
N PHE A 382 -8.09 29.75 20.36
CA PHE A 382 -7.85 30.57 19.16
C PHE A 382 -8.22 29.86 17.85
N LEU A 383 -8.20 28.53 17.82
CA LEU A 383 -8.53 27.72 16.65
C LEU A 383 -9.39 26.52 17.05
N LYS A 384 -10.45 26.26 16.26
CA LYS A 384 -11.22 25.02 16.31
C LYS A 384 -11.23 24.36 14.94
N ILE A 385 -11.06 23.04 14.90
CA ILE A 385 -11.22 22.21 13.71
C ILE A 385 -12.28 21.17 14.05
N SER A 386 -13.33 21.09 13.22
CA SER A 386 -14.49 20.23 13.44
C SER A 386 -14.70 19.29 12.25
N ALA A 387 -14.83 18.00 12.54
CA ALA A 387 -15.34 16.99 11.61
C ALA A 387 -16.85 16.86 11.83
N VAL A 388 -17.64 17.27 10.82
CA VAL A 388 -19.10 17.31 10.91
C VAL A 388 -19.71 16.28 9.99
N THR A 389 -20.56 15.40 10.54
CA THR A 389 -21.24 14.33 9.85
C THR A 389 -22.77 14.51 9.90
N GLY A 390 -23.50 13.54 9.34
CA GLY A 390 -24.96 13.54 9.36
C GLY A 390 -25.61 14.41 8.28
N SER A 391 -26.95 14.48 8.33
CA SER A 391 -27.76 15.13 7.29
C SER A 391 -27.65 16.66 7.28
N SER A 392 -27.24 17.25 8.41
CA SER A 392 -27.13 18.70 8.59
C SER A 392 -25.70 19.23 8.41
N ARG A 393 -24.75 18.38 8.00
CA ARG A 393 -23.31 18.71 7.93
C ARG A 393 -22.99 19.95 7.12
N GLU A 394 -23.59 20.13 5.94
CA GLU A 394 -23.32 21.28 5.07
C GLU A 394 -23.73 22.60 5.71
N ILE A 395 -24.81 22.61 6.50
CA ILE A 395 -25.30 23.80 7.20
C ILE A 395 -24.43 24.08 8.44
N LYS A 396 -24.11 23.04 9.21
CA LYS A 396 -23.31 23.15 10.45
C LYS A 396 -21.86 23.57 10.16
N ALA A 397 -21.27 23.10 9.06
CA ALA A 397 -19.88 23.38 8.69
C ALA A 397 -19.60 24.83 8.30
N VAL A 398 -20.63 25.62 7.99
CA VAL A 398 -20.52 27.05 7.64
C VAL A 398 -21.21 27.97 8.66
N ARG A 399 -21.66 27.42 9.79
CA ARG A 399 -22.37 28.19 10.81
C ARG A 399 -21.40 29.09 11.57
N GLY A 400 -21.77 30.35 11.77
CA GLY A 400 -20.97 31.30 12.57
C GLY A 400 -19.75 31.80 11.80
N GLY A 401 -18.58 31.82 12.45
CA GLY A 401 -17.30 32.21 11.84
C GLY A 401 -16.58 31.06 11.14
N ARG A 402 -17.27 29.95 10.83
CA ARG A 402 -16.65 28.75 10.26
C ARG A 402 -16.41 28.86 8.77
N PHE A 403 -15.31 28.26 8.33
CA PHE A 403 -14.99 28.04 6.93
C PHE A 403 -14.62 26.58 6.67
N ILE A 404 -14.91 26.09 5.46
CA ILE A 404 -14.69 24.69 5.11
C ILE A 404 -13.24 24.47 4.73
N LEU A 405 -12.59 23.47 5.31
CA LEU A 405 -11.24 23.01 4.98
C LEU A 405 -11.28 21.96 3.87
N SER A 406 -12.14 20.94 4.01
CA SER A 406 -12.25 19.84 3.04
C SER A 406 -13.62 19.16 3.11
N ARG A 407 -13.95 18.38 2.07
CA ARG A 407 -15.18 17.58 1.97
C ARG A 407 -14.87 16.14 1.58
N ARG A 408 -15.51 15.20 2.28
CA ARG A 408 -15.62 13.77 1.92
C ARG A 408 -17.10 13.43 1.72
N ALA A 409 -17.39 12.20 1.30
CA ALA A 409 -18.76 11.75 1.04
C ALA A 409 -19.69 11.98 2.27
N GLU A 410 -19.24 11.55 3.45
CA GLU A 410 -20.04 11.58 4.68
C GLU A 410 -19.60 12.62 5.73
N THR A 411 -18.49 13.34 5.48
CA THR A 411 -17.90 14.27 6.45
C THR A 411 -17.51 15.60 5.79
N VAL A 412 -17.86 16.71 6.43
CA VAL A 412 -17.35 18.04 6.09
C VAL A 412 -16.41 18.51 7.20
N TYR A 413 -15.18 18.85 6.83
CA TYR A 413 -14.18 19.39 7.75
C TYR A 413 -14.24 20.91 7.70
N SER A 414 -14.43 21.54 8.85
CA SER A 414 -14.53 23.00 8.98
C SER A 414 -13.61 23.51 10.08
N ALA A 415 -13.20 24.76 9.98
CA ALA A 415 -12.43 25.44 11.01
C ALA A 415 -13.04 26.78 11.40
N GLU A 416 -12.71 27.25 12.60
CA GLU A 416 -13.09 28.56 13.13
C GLU A 416 -11.87 29.17 13.82
N LEU A 417 -11.46 30.36 13.37
CA LEU A 417 -10.45 31.18 14.02
C LEU A 417 -11.16 32.17 14.94
N MET A 418 -10.85 32.17 16.24
CA MET A 418 -11.49 33.06 17.22
C MET A 418 -10.90 34.47 17.09
N PRO A 419 -11.60 35.47 16.54
CA PRO A 419 -10.95 36.71 16.09
C PRO A 419 -10.27 37.49 17.21
N GLU A 420 -10.87 37.53 18.40
CA GLU A 420 -10.29 38.24 19.55
C GLU A 420 -9.00 37.59 20.05
N ALA A 421 -8.99 36.26 20.19
CA ALA A 421 -7.84 35.53 20.70
C ALA A 421 -6.75 35.33 19.63
N ASN A 422 -7.13 35.07 18.38
CA ASN A 422 -6.23 34.87 17.26
C ASN A 422 -5.52 36.19 16.92
N ASN A 423 -6.24 37.29 16.71
CA ASN A 423 -5.60 38.57 16.33
C ASN A 423 -4.76 39.18 17.46
N ALA A 424 -5.05 38.86 18.72
CA ALA A 424 -4.26 39.30 19.86
C ALA A 424 -2.97 38.49 20.04
N TRP A 425 -2.86 37.32 19.42
CA TRP A 425 -1.73 36.41 19.59
C TRP A 425 -0.70 36.62 18.49
N LEU A 426 0.56 36.86 18.88
CA LEU A 426 1.65 37.08 17.91
C LEU A 426 1.95 35.87 17.02
N LEU A 427 1.48 34.68 17.41
CA LEU A 427 1.69 33.41 16.69
C LEU A 427 0.41 32.94 15.99
N SER A 428 -0.51 33.88 15.74
CA SER A 428 -1.76 33.65 15.02
C SER A 428 -1.54 33.01 13.65
N MET A 429 -2.60 32.38 13.15
CA MET A 429 -2.61 31.80 11.81
C MET A 429 -3.78 32.38 11.00
N THR A 430 -3.57 32.56 9.71
CA THR A 430 -4.59 32.97 8.74
C THR A 430 -5.38 31.78 8.21
N GLU A 431 -6.52 32.03 7.55
CA GLU A 431 -7.30 30.95 6.92
C GLU A 431 -6.51 30.19 5.85
N ASP A 432 -5.71 30.89 5.04
CA ASP A 432 -4.92 30.30 3.96
C ASP A 432 -3.75 29.44 4.48
N GLU A 433 -3.08 29.90 5.53
CA GLU A 433 -2.07 29.09 6.22
C GLU A 433 -2.69 27.83 6.83
N LEU A 434 -3.86 27.95 7.46
CA LEU A 434 -4.56 26.79 8.01
C LEU A 434 -4.95 25.78 6.93
N ARG A 435 -5.45 26.26 5.77
CA ARG A 435 -5.78 25.39 4.64
C ARG A 435 -4.57 24.63 4.12
N THR A 436 -3.40 25.27 4.13
CA THR A 436 -2.14 24.68 3.67
C THR A 436 -1.62 23.65 4.68
N ALA A 437 -1.78 23.92 5.98
CA ALA A 437 -1.32 23.04 7.05
C ALA A 437 -2.25 21.85 7.31
N PHE A 438 -3.53 21.93 6.92
CA PHE A 438 -4.53 20.89 7.14
C PHE A 438 -4.45 19.81 6.06
N SER A 439 -4.45 18.55 6.47
CA SER A 439 -4.45 17.41 5.57
C SER A 439 -5.36 16.29 6.07
N LEU A 440 -5.92 15.53 5.14
CA LEU A 440 -6.69 14.34 5.46
C LEU A 440 -5.77 13.13 5.53
N ILE A 441 -5.96 12.29 6.55
CA ILE A 441 -5.30 11.00 6.64
C ILE A 441 -5.91 10.13 5.54
N THR A 442 -5.12 9.81 4.52
CA THR A 442 -5.51 8.84 3.50
C THR A 442 -5.30 7.45 4.06
N GLY A 443 -6.32 6.59 3.98
CA GLY A 443 -6.11 5.17 4.19
C GLY A 443 -5.12 4.67 3.13
N GLU A 444 -3.98 4.16 3.57
CA GLU A 444 -3.10 3.41 2.67
C GLU A 444 -3.86 2.16 2.22
N TRP A 445 -3.95 1.97 0.91
CA TRP A 445 -4.16 0.63 0.38
C TRP A 445 -2.88 -0.12 0.66
N LEU A 446 -2.86 -0.87 1.77
CA LEU A 446 -1.80 -1.81 2.03
C LEU A 446 -1.75 -2.77 0.84
N ALA A 447 -0.67 -2.71 0.04
CA ALA A 447 -0.27 -3.87 -0.75
C ALA A 447 -0.19 -5.01 0.27
N GLY A 448 -1.07 -6.00 0.11
CA GLY A 448 -1.50 -6.86 1.24
C GLY A 448 -0.33 -7.43 2.04
N ASP A 449 -0.56 -7.68 3.33
CA ASP A 449 0.45 -8.23 4.25
C ASP A 449 1.11 -9.46 3.62
N ASN A 450 2.36 -9.27 3.19
CA ASN A 450 3.19 -10.29 2.59
C ASN A 450 4.05 -10.97 3.62
#